data_AF-A0A957GJR5-F1
#
_entry.id   AF-A0A957GJR5-F1
#
_cell.length_a   1.000
_cell.length_b   1.000
_cell.length_c   1.000
_cell.angle_alpha   90.00
_cell.angle_beta   90.00
_cell.angle_gamma   90.00
#
_symmetry.space_group_name_H-M   'P 1'
#
loop_
_entity.id
_entity.type
_entity.pdbx_description
1 polymer ?
#
loop_
_entity_poly.entity_id
_entity_poly.type
_entity_poly.pdbx_seq_one_letter_code
_entity_poly.pdbx_strand_id
1 'polypeptide(L)'
;MIRVVIPHHLRVLAQVGKEVDLLVAPPVTLMAVLTALETDYPMLRGTIRDQVTGERRPFIRFFACGQDLSHEPADTVLPDAIVNGLEPLRIVGAMAGGGWVPGMVTSAYGNQ
;
A
#
# COMPACT_ATOMS: atom_id res chain seq x y z
N MET A 1 7.07 12.83 -1.50
CA MET A 1 7.29 11.66 -2.36
C MET A 1 6.88 10.45 -1.56
N ILE A 2 5.90 9.68 -2.05
CA ILE A 2 5.28 8.59 -1.30
C ILE A 2 5.82 7.28 -1.82
N ARG A 3 6.28 6.44 -0.92
CA ARG A 3 6.83 5.13 -1.24
C ARG A 3 5.72 4.09 -1.17
N VAL A 4 5.54 3.31 -2.23
CA VAL A 4 4.51 2.27 -2.28
C VAL A 4 5.15 0.91 -2.55
N VAL A 5 4.97 -0.04 -1.64
CA VAL A 5 5.44 -1.41 -1.80
C VAL A 5 4.38 -2.23 -2.53
N ILE A 6 4.79 -2.83 -3.64
CA ILE A 6 3.93 -3.58 -4.57
C ILE A 6 4.13 -5.10 -4.34
N PRO A 7 3.05 -5.90 -4.25
CA PRO A 7 3.16 -7.34 -4.04
C PRO A 7 3.67 -8.03 -5.30
N HIS A 8 4.32 -9.20 -5.14
CA HIS A 8 5.05 -9.90 -6.20
C HIS A 8 4.30 -9.99 -7.54
N HIS A 9 3.05 -10.45 -7.54
CA HIS A 9 2.27 -10.60 -8.79
C HIS A 9 2.02 -9.27 -9.50
N LEU A 10 1.78 -8.20 -8.75
CA LEU A 10 1.58 -6.87 -9.32
C LEU A 10 2.90 -6.27 -9.83
N ARG A 11 4.04 -6.63 -9.22
CA ARG A 11 5.36 -6.21 -9.72
C ARG A 11 5.67 -6.79 -11.09
N VAL A 12 5.37 -8.07 -11.28
CA VAL A 12 5.53 -8.74 -12.58
C VAL A 12 4.62 -8.10 -13.62
N LEU A 13 3.37 -7.80 -13.25
CA LEU A 13 2.40 -7.18 -14.16
C LEU A 13 2.80 -5.76 -14.57
N ALA A 14 3.28 -4.94 -13.61
CA ALA A 14 3.68 -3.57 -13.87
C ALA A 14 5.13 -3.40 -14.32
N GLN A 15 5.91 -4.49 -14.39
CA GLN A 15 7.35 -4.47 -14.67
C GLN A 15 8.13 -3.50 -13.77
N VAL A 16 7.75 -3.47 -12.48
CA VAL A 16 8.35 -2.58 -11.47
C VAL A 16 9.15 -3.33 -10.41
N GLY A 17 9.98 -2.59 -9.70
CA GLY A 17 10.69 -3.06 -8.51
C GLY A 17 9.77 -3.36 -7.32
N LYS A 18 10.38 -3.66 -6.17
CA LYS A 18 9.65 -3.91 -4.91
C LYS A 18 8.80 -2.70 -4.48
N GLU A 19 9.32 -1.53 -4.77
CA GLU A 19 8.80 -0.26 -4.31
C GLU A 19 8.78 0.71 -5.48
N VAL A 20 7.78 1.56 -5.52
CA VAL A 20 7.64 2.65 -6.48
C VAL A 20 7.43 3.94 -5.72
N ASP A 21 7.98 5.02 -6.27
CA ASP A 21 7.80 6.35 -5.74
C ASP A 21 6.71 7.08 -6.51
N LEU A 22 5.77 7.66 -5.77
CA LEU A 22 4.64 8.41 -6.32
C LEU A 22 4.69 9.87 -5.85
N LEU A 23 4.33 10.77 -6.76
CA LEU A 23 4.07 12.16 -6.45
C LEU A 23 2.56 12.36 -6.35
N VAL A 24 2.10 12.64 -5.13
CA VAL A 24 0.67 12.84 -4.84
C VAL A 24 0.49 14.20 -4.21
N ALA A 25 -0.39 15.01 -4.78
CA ALA A 25 -0.71 16.33 -4.26
C ALA A 25 -1.55 16.20 -2.96
N PRO A 26 -1.38 17.09 -1.98
CA PRO A 26 -2.26 17.15 -0.82
C PRO A 26 -3.71 17.48 -1.23
N PRO A 27 -4.73 16.90 -0.56
CA PRO A 27 -4.61 15.98 0.58
C PRO A 27 -4.18 14.57 0.14
N VAL A 28 -3.17 14.03 0.83
CA VAL A 28 -2.66 12.69 0.55
C VAL A 28 -3.55 11.67 1.25
N THR A 29 -4.56 11.20 0.52
CA THR A 29 -5.49 10.16 0.97
C THR A 29 -5.13 8.80 0.36
N LEU A 30 -5.69 7.73 0.92
CA LEU A 30 -5.57 6.40 0.32
C LEU A 30 -6.04 6.40 -1.14
N MET A 31 -7.19 7.01 -1.43
CA MET A 31 -7.71 7.17 -2.79
C MET A 31 -6.75 7.91 -3.71
N ALA A 32 -6.14 8.99 -3.24
CA ALA A 32 -5.22 9.80 -4.03
C ALA A 32 -3.98 8.99 -4.44
N VAL A 33 -3.41 8.22 -3.51
CA VAL A 33 -2.27 7.34 -3.78
C VAL A 33 -2.63 6.23 -4.76
N LEU A 34 -3.77 5.56 -4.57
CA LEU A 34 -4.22 4.51 -5.48
C LEU A 34 -4.49 5.04 -6.89
N THR A 35 -5.03 6.25 -6.99
CA THR A 35 -5.30 6.92 -8.27
C THR A 35 -4.03 7.33 -8.98
N ALA A 36 -3.04 7.87 -8.26
CA ALA A 36 -1.72 8.15 -8.81
C ALA A 36 -1.04 6.86 -9.30
N LEU A 37 -1.07 5.79 -8.49
CA LEU A 37 -0.51 4.50 -8.86
C LEU A 37 -1.14 3.93 -10.13
N GLU A 38 -2.46 3.97 -10.25
CA GLU A 38 -3.17 3.49 -11.44
C GLU A 38 -3.04 4.43 -12.65
N THR A 39 -2.67 5.69 -12.42
CA THR A 39 -2.37 6.66 -13.49
C THR A 39 -0.99 6.38 -14.08
N ASP A 40 0.00 6.19 -13.22
CA ASP A 40 1.38 5.90 -13.61
C ASP A 40 1.53 4.47 -14.12
N TYR A 41 0.74 3.53 -13.58
CA TYR A 41 0.72 2.13 -13.98
C TYR A 41 -0.68 1.66 -14.39
N PRO A 42 -1.15 2.02 -15.61
CA PRO A 42 -2.48 1.63 -16.09
C PRO A 42 -2.75 0.12 -16.07
N MET A 43 -1.71 -0.71 -16.17
CA MET A 43 -1.81 -2.17 -16.09
C MET A 43 -2.25 -2.70 -14.72
N LEU A 44 -2.15 -1.89 -13.65
CA LEU A 44 -2.65 -2.26 -12.32
C LEU A 44 -4.15 -1.98 -12.15
N ARG A 45 -4.77 -1.22 -13.06
CA ARG A 45 -6.21 -0.95 -13.03
C ARG A 45 -6.99 -2.24 -13.14
N GLY A 46 -7.99 -2.42 -12.28
CA GLY A 46 -8.76 -3.67 -12.25
C GLY A 46 -8.14 -4.77 -11.40
N THR A 47 -6.88 -4.63 -10.97
CA THR A 47 -6.23 -5.62 -10.10
C THR A 47 -6.26 -5.23 -8.62
N ILE A 48 -6.20 -3.93 -8.34
CA ILE A 48 -6.26 -3.36 -7.00
C ILE A 48 -7.71 -2.98 -6.65
N ARG A 49 -8.33 -2.20 -7.53
CA ARG A 49 -9.75 -1.81 -7.49
C ARG A 49 -10.50 -2.39 -8.66
N ASP A 50 -11.79 -2.65 -8.49
CA ASP A 50 -12.68 -2.98 -9.60
C ASP A 50 -12.77 -1.80 -10.57
N GLN A 51 -12.71 -2.06 -11.88
CA GLN A 51 -12.70 -0.99 -12.89
C GLN A 51 -14.08 -0.32 -13.06
N VAL A 52 -15.15 -1.02 -12.70
CA VAL A 52 -16.54 -0.58 -12.89
C VAL A 52 -17.05 0.08 -11.62
N THR A 53 -16.84 -0.56 -10.46
CA THR A 53 -17.36 -0.05 -9.18
C THR A 53 -16.36 0.84 -8.44
N GLY A 54 -15.05 0.77 -8.77
CA GLY A 54 -14.00 1.46 -8.03
C GLY A 54 -13.73 0.85 -6.65
N GLU A 55 -14.43 -0.23 -6.28
CA GLU A 55 -14.30 -0.85 -4.98
C GLU A 55 -13.00 -1.65 -4.85
N ARG A 56 -12.42 -1.65 -3.65
CA ARG A 56 -11.26 -2.49 -3.31
C ARG A 56 -11.62 -3.97 -3.50
N ARG A 57 -10.76 -4.74 -4.17
CA ARG A 57 -10.94 -6.19 -4.23
C ARG A 57 -10.74 -6.83 -2.84
N PRO A 58 -11.59 -7.80 -2.41
CA PRO A 58 -11.55 -8.37 -1.06
C PRO A 58 -10.18 -8.90 -0.63
N PHE A 59 -9.40 -9.42 -1.58
CA PHE A 59 -8.08 -10.03 -1.36
C PHE A 59 -6.92 -9.02 -1.31
N ILE A 60 -7.16 -7.74 -1.55
CA ILE A 60 -6.13 -6.69 -1.50
C ILE A 60 -6.24 -5.94 -0.18
N ARG A 61 -5.14 -5.87 0.59
CA ARG A 61 -5.06 -5.13 1.85
C ARG A 61 -4.05 -3.99 1.75
N PHE A 62 -4.32 -2.91 2.47
CA PHE A 62 -3.48 -1.72 2.52
C PHE A 62 -2.97 -1.51 3.94
N PHE A 63 -1.66 -1.35 4.08
CA PHE A 63 -1.04 -1.07 5.37
C PHE A 63 -0.23 0.22 5.33
N ALA A 64 -0.45 1.07 6.34
CA ALA A 64 0.33 2.28 6.58
C ALA A 64 0.82 2.25 8.03
N CYS A 65 2.11 2.47 8.28
CA CYS A 65 2.67 2.49 9.64
C CYS A 65 2.35 1.22 10.46
N GLY A 66 2.27 0.06 9.79
CA GLY A 66 1.87 -1.21 10.41
C GLY A 66 0.37 -1.35 10.74
N GLN A 67 -0.45 -0.33 10.45
CA GLN A 67 -1.90 -0.34 10.64
C GLN A 67 -2.62 -0.76 9.35
N ASP A 68 -3.66 -1.59 9.48
CA ASP A 68 -4.50 -2.01 8.37
C ASP A 68 -5.52 -0.91 8.04
N LEU A 69 -5.39 -0.29 6.86
CA LEU A 69 -6.30 0.73 6.34
C LEU A 69 -7.28 0.17 5.29
N SER A 70 -7.38 -1.16 5.15
CA SER A 70 -8.19 -1.79 4.09
C SER A 70 -9.69 -1.56 4.22
N HIS A 71 -10.15 -1.26 5.44
CA HIS A 71 -11.56 -1.05 5.80
C HIS A 71 -11.86 0.43 6.09
N GLU A 72 -10.82 1.27 6.04
CA GLU A 72 -10.98 2.70 6.24
C GLU A 72 -11.63 3.34 5.01
N PRO A 73 -12.34 4.46 5.19
CA PRO A 73 -12.83 5.28 4.09
C PRO A 73 -11.71 5.65 3.11
N ALA A 74 -12.05 5.75 1.82
CA ALA A 74 -11.05 6.02 0.77
C ALA A 74 -10.47 7.45 0.87
N ASP A 75 -11.20 8.37 1.49
CA ASP A 75 -10.82 9.74 1.80
C ASP A 75 -10.00 9.87 3.10
N THR A 76 -9.73 8.77 3.80
CA THR A 76 -8.83 8.76 4.96
C THR A 76 -7.45 9.30 4.58
N VAL A 77 -7.05 10.37 5.26
CA VAL A 77 -5.73 10.99 5.11
C VAL A 77 -4.67 10.03 5.64
N LEU A 78 -3.61 9.83 4.86
CA LEU A 78 -2.52 8.94 5.26
C LEU A 78 -1.68 9.59 6.37
N PRO A 79 -1.11 8.79 7.29
CA PRO A 79 -0.23 9.30 8.33
C PRO A 79 0.96 10.07 7.78
N ASP A 80 1.43 11.08 8.50
CA ASP A 80 2.56 11.93 8.10
C ASP A 80 3.82 11.13 7.73
N ALA A 81 4.05 9.98 8.38
CA ALA A 81 5.18 9.11 8.05
C ALA A 81 5.12 8.58 6.60
N ILE A 82 3.92 8.32 6.06
CA ILE A 82 3.72 7.93 4.67
C ILE A 82 3.85 9.14 3.74
N VAL A 83 3.21 10.26 4.11
CA VAL A 83 3.21 11.51 3.33
C VAL A 83 4.64 12.03 3.12
N ASN A 84 5.48 11.94 4.16
CA ASN A 84 6.88 12.33 4.14
C ASN A 84 7.83 11.26 3.59
N GLY A 85 7.32 10.07 3.22
CA GLY A 85 8.15 8.97 2.69
C GLY A 85 9.06 8.30 3.72
N LEU A 86 8.83 8.52 5.01
CA LEU A 86 9.56 7.85 6.10
C LEU A 86 9.19 6.36 6.15
N GLU A 87 7.91 6.06 5.94
CA GLU A 87 7.40 4.69 5.82
C GLU A 87 6.68 4.48 4.49
N PRO A 88 6.72 3.26 3.92
CA PRO A 88 6.00 2.96 2.70
C PRO A 88 4.55 2.55 2.96
N LEU A 89 3.64 2.93 2.06
CA LEU A 89 2.32 2.32 1.96
C LEU A 89 2.48 0.93 1.37
N ARG A 90 2.00 -0.12 2.04
CA ARG A 90 2.16 -1.51 1.57
C ARG A 90 0.86 -2.04 1.00
N ILE A 91 0.91 -2.51 -0.24
CA ILE A 91 -0.19 -3.23 -0.88
C ILE A 91 0.09 -4.73 -0.71
N VAL A 92 -0.84 -5.45 -0.10
CA VAL A 92 -0.72 -6.88 0.15
C VAL A 92 -1.84 -7.61 -0.56
N GLY A 93 -1.50 -8.50 -1.50
CA GLY A 93 -2.46 -9.42 -2.09
C GLY A 93 -2.47 -10.73 -1.33
N ALA A 94 -3.62 -11.17 -0.83
CA ALA A 94 -3.82 -12.51 -0.32
C ALA A 94 -3.81 -13.49 -1.51
N MET A 95 -2.62 -13.98 -1.85
CA MET A 95 -2.43 -15.20 -2.63
C MET A 95 -2.08 -16.31 -1.63
N ALA A 96 -2.66 -17.49 -1.82
CA ALA A 96 -2.37 -18.65 -0.97
C ALA A 96 -0.85 -18.90 -0.89
N GLY A 97 -0.31 -18.92 0.34
CA GLY A 97 1.00 -19.46 0.67
C GLY A 97 2.16 -18.45 0.78
N GLY A 98 2.64 -18.24 2.02
CA GLY A 98 4.05 -17.88 2.26
C GLY A 98 4.34 -16.74 3.23
N GLY A 99 4.08 -16.96 4.53
CA GLY A 99 4.88 -16.44 5.66
C GLY A 99 5.07 -14.93 5.80
N TRP A 100 4.14 -14.27 6.51
CA TRP A 100 4.48 -13.04 7.23
C TRP A 100 4.42 -13.32 8.73
N VAL A 101 5.56 -13.17 9.40
CA VAL A 101 5.67 -13.12 10.87
C VAL A 101 5.66 -11.64 11.30
N PRO A 102 4.57 -11.13 11.90
CA PRO A 102 4.62 -9.87 12.63
C PRO A 102 5.42 -10.08 13.92
N GLY A 103 6.41 -9.23 14.20
CA GLY A 103 6.89 -9.06 15.58
C GLY A 103 8.38 -9.08 15.88
N MET A 104 9.30 -8.93 14.91
CA MET A 104 10.70 -8.65 15.26
C MET A 104 10.95 -7.14 15.36
N VAL A 105 10.24 -6.49 16.28
CA VAL A 105 10.80 -5.34 16.99
C VAL A 105 11.70 -5.95 18.05
N THR A 106 13.01 -5.99 17.81
CA THR A 106 13.98 -6.16 18.89
C THR A 106 13.87 -4.94 19.79
N SER A 107 12.96 -5.00 20.76
CA SER A 107 12.99 -4.15 21.94
C SER A 107 14.21 -4.53 22.76
N ALA A 108 15.33 -3.89 22.47
CA ALA A 108 16.48 -3.87 23.34
C ALA A 108 16.30 -2.76 24.39
N TYR A 109 15.28 -2.88 25.25
CA TYR A 109 15.18 -2.08 26.47
C TYR A 109 14.43 -2.86 27.57
N GLY A 110 15.18 -3.23 28.62
CA GLY A 110 14.74 -3.05 30.00
C GLY A 110 14.00 -4.20 30.71
N ASN A 111 14.77 -5.03 31.41
CA ASN A 111 14.69 -5.26 32.87
C ASN A 111 13.33 -5.64 33.49
N GLN A 112 13.15 -6.90 33.90
CA GLN A 112 13.28 -7.39 35.29
C GLN A 112 13.07 -8.91 35.34
#